data_AF-A0A0I9NB15-F1
#
_entry.id   AF-A0A0I9NB15-F1
#
_cell.length_a   1.000
_cell.length_b   1.000
_cell.length_c   1.000
_cell.angle_alpha   90.00
_cell.angle_beta   90.00
_cell.angle_gamma   90.00
#
_symmetry.space_group_name_H-M   'P 1'
#
loop_
_entity.id
_entity.type
_entity.pdbx_description
1 polymer ?
#
loop_
_entity_poly.entity_id
_entity_poly.type
_entity_poly.pdbx_seq_one_letter_code
_entity_poly.pdbx_strand_id
1 'polypeptide(L)'
;MNKTLLLLLLITNFLLVYSITCYKGFRIIRGQVFGTETEECENETAYCYNMTAETALVLKIMKAGCSTYRCMLSANTCRSTTFQGVPISFCCCNEHDLCNYNKE
;
A
#
# COMPACT_ATOMS: atom_id res chain seq x y z
N MET A 1 21.96 -30.35 25.54
CA MET A 1 20.53 -30.16 25.24
C MET A 1 20.11 -28.71 24.93
N ASN A 2 20.94 -27.68 25.19
CA ASN A 2 20.56 -26.27 24.92
C ASN A 2 20.81 -25.77 23.48
N LYS A 3 21.82 -26.28 22.77
CA LYS A 3 22.18 -25.74 21.44
C LYS A 3 21.13 -26.01 20.37
N THR A 4 20.53 -27.20 20.39
CA THR A 4 19.50 -27.60 19.42
C THR A 4 18.22 -26.80 19.62
N LEU A 5 17.81 -26.57 20.88
CA LEU A 5 16.66 -25.73 21.22
C LEU A 5 16.87 -24.27 20.78
N LEU A 6 18.07 -23.74 21.00
CA LEU A 6 18.44 -22.40 20.54
C LEU A 6 18.39 -22.28 19.01
N LEU A 7 18.87 -23.31 18.28
CA LEU A 7 18.81 -23.35 16.83
C LEU A 7 17.36 -23.40 16.31
N LEU A 8 16.51 -24.22 16.95
CA LEU A 8 15.09 -24.30 16.64
C LEU A 8 14.38 -22.95 16.87
N LEU A 9 14.66 -22.27 17.99
CA LEU A 9 14.14 -20.93 18.27
C LEU A 9 14.58 -19.88 17.24
N LEU A 10 15.83 -19.95 16.77
CA LEU A 10 16.34 -19.06 15.72
C LEU A 10 15.66 -19.33 14.36
N ILE A 11 15.44 -20.59 13.99
CA ILE A 11 14.76 -20.98 12.76
C ILE A 11 13.28 -20.58 12.81
N THR A 12 12.60 -20.76 13.95
CA THR A 12 11.18 -20.36 14.09
C THR A 12 10.99 -18.85 14.01
N ASN A 13 11.95 -18.05 14.48
CA ASN A 13 11.90 -16.59 14.33
C ASN A 13 12.13 -16.15 12.87
N PHE A 14 12.85 -16.93 12.07
CA PHE A 14 13.12 -16.62 10.66
C PHE A 14 11.93 -16.94 9.73
N LEU A 15 10.97 -17.76 10.21
CA LEU A 15 9.74 -18.10 9.49
C LEU A 15 8.58 -17.15 9.82
N LEU A 16 8.84 -16.00 10.45
CA LEU A 16 7.82 -14.97 10.56
C LEU A 16 7.56 -14.41 9.16
N VAL A 17 6.52 -14.92 8.51
CA VAL A 17 6.01 -14.41 7.23
C VAL A 17 5.42 -13.04 7.55
N TYR A 18 6.16 -11.98 7.24
CA TYR A 18 5.69 -10.61 7.41
C TYR A 18 4.73 -10.28 6.26
N SER A 19 3.44 -10.16 6.56
CA SER A 19 2.52 -9.39 5.73
C SER A 19 2.74 -7.91 5.99
N ILE A 20 2.69 -7.10 4.94
CA ILE A 20 2.67 -5.65 5.08
C ILE A 20 1.25 -5.18 5.38
N THR A 21 1.09 -4.28 6.34
CA THR A 21 -0.18 -3.60 6.60
C THR A 21 -0.28 -2.36 5.72
N CYS A 22 -1.43 -2.14 5.06
CA CYS A 22 -1.67 -0.97 4.22
C CYS A 22 -2.90 -0.19 4.66
N TYR A 23 -2.92 1.12 4.39
CA TYR A 23 -4.18 1.85 4.39
C TYR A 23 -5.07 1.36 3.26
N LYS A 24 -6.35 1.22 3.55
CA LYS A 24 -7.37 0.89 2.55
C LYS A 24 -8.47 1.93 2.54
N GLY A 25 -9.22 1.90 1.44
CA GLY A 25 -10.47 2.63 1.34
C GLY A 25 -10.58 3.40 0.04
N PHE A 26 -11.65 4.17 -0.03
CA PHE A 26 -12.03 4.93 -1.20
C PHE A 26 -12.69 6.24 -0.78
N ARG A 27 -12.32 7.34 -1.44
CA ARG A 27 -12.98 8.65 -1.26
C ARG A 27 -13.24 9.29 -2.61
N ILE A 28 -14.26 10.16 -2.68
CA ILE A 28 -14.65 10.88 -3.90
C ILE A 28 -14.46 12.40 -3.72
N ILE A 29 -14.58 12.89 -2.48
CA ILE A 29 -14.69 14.32 -2.19
C ILE A 29 -13.51 14.76 -1.32
N ARG A 30 -12.98 15.95 -1.63
CA ARG A 30 -11.93 16.61 -0.84
C ARG A 30 -12.44 16.89 0.58
N GLY A 31 -11.65 16.56 1.60
CA GLY A 31 -11.99 16.76 3.01
C GLY A 31 -12.55 15.55 3.75
N GLN A 32 -12.89 14.46 3.04
CA GLN A 32 -13.15 13.18 3.69
C GLN A 32 -11.84 12.60 4.24
N VAL A 33 -11.88 12.14 5.49
CA VAL A 33 -10.73 11.48 6.14
C VAL A 33 -10.42 10.20 5.36
N PHE A 34 -9.15 10.04 5.01
CA PHE A 34 -8.62 8.87 4.32
C PHE A 34 -7.53 8.24 5.17
N GLY A 35 -7.41 6.91 5.15
CA GLY A 35 -6.43 6.21 5.97
C GLY A 35 -6.86 6.01 7.42
N THR A 36 -8.15 5.79 7.67
CA THR A 36 -8.63 5.32 8.98
C THR A 36 -8.75 3.80 9.04
N GLU A 37 -8.91 3.16 7.89
CA GLU A 37 -9.00 1.72 7.78
C GLU A 37 -7.71 1.13 7.23
N THR A 38 -7.38 -0.07 7.72
CA THR A 38 -6.23 -0.84 7.29
C THR A 38 -6.62 -2.24 6.83
N GLU A 39 -5.73 -2.88 6.09
CA GLU A 39 -5.76 -4.31 5.78
C GLU A 39 -4.35 -4.88 5.85
N GLU A 40 -4.26 -6.14 6.27
CA GLU A 40 -3.07 -6.97 6.09
C GLU A 40 -3.07 -7.54 4.68
N CYS A 41 -1.96 -7.39 3.96
CA CYS A 41 -1.85 -7.98 2.63
C CYS A 41 -1.68 -9.50 2.69
N GLU A 42 -2.47 -10.23 1.90
CA GLU A 42 -2.41 -11.70 1.86
C GLU A 42 -1.09 -12.26 1.32
N ASN A 43 -0.36 -11.49 0.51
CA ASN A 43 0.85 -11.94 -0.17
C ASN A 43 2.09 -11.21 0.36
N GLU A 44 3.17 -11.95 0.62
CA GLU A 44 4.49 -11.39 1.02
C GLU A 44 5.11 -10.47 -0.04
N THR A 45 4.68 -10.60 -1.30
CA THR A 45 5.13 -9.77 -2.43
C THR A 45 4.20 -8.58 -2.69
N ALA A 46 3.19 -8.37 -1.84
CA ALA A 46 2.25 -7.28 -2.00
C ALA A 46 2.92 -5.92 -1.74
N TYR A 47 2.35 -4.91 -2.38
CA TYR A 47 2.65 -3.51 -2.13
C TYR A 47 1.41 -2.82 -1.59
N CYS A 48 1.61 -1.82 -0.76
CA CYS A 48 0.59 -0.83 -0.51
C CYS A 48 0.51 0.11 -1.71
N TYR A 49 -0.68 0.32 -2.25
CA TYR A 49 -0.91 1.28 -3.33
C TYR A 49 -1.77 2.46 -2.86
N ASN A 50 -1.59 3.59 -3.53
CA ASN A 50 -2.47 4.74 -3.47
C ASN A 50 -2.70 5.25 -4.89
N MET A 51 -3.95 5.37 -5.29
CA MET A 51 -4.38 5.99 -6.53
C MET A 51 -5.13 7.28 -6.19
N THR A 52 -4.81 8.35 -6.90
CA THR A 52 -5.45 9.65 -6.79
C THR A 52 -5.84 10.14 -8.18
N ALA A 53 -7.08 10.62 -8.35
CA ALA A 53 -7.52 11.31 -9.55
C ALA A 53 -8.18 12.64 -9.16
N GLU A 54 -7.70 13.74 -9.73
CA GLU A 54 -8.16 15.09 -9.38
C GLU A 54 -8.82 15.76 -10.58
N THR A 55 -10.04 16.26 -10.40
CA THR A 55 -10.67 17.15 -11.39
C THR A 55 -10.64 18.59 -10.90
N ALA A 56 -10.63 19.54 -11.83
CA ALA A 56 -10.35 20.96 -11.55
C ALA A 56 -11.35 21.67 -10.61
N LEU A 57 -12.43 21.04 -10.15
CA LEU A 57 -13.53 21.73 -9.48
C LEU A 57 -13.82 21.27 -8.05
N VAL A 58 -13.97 19.98 -7.74
CA VAL A 58 -14.33 19.52 -6.36
C VAL A 58 -13.92 18.07 -6.08
N LEU A 59 -13.79 17.24 -7.12
CA LEU A 59 -13.71 15.80 -6.96
C LEU A 59 -12.24 15.37 -6.88
N LYS A 60 -11.87 14.84 -5.71
CA LYS A 60 -10.63 14.12 -5.52
C LYS A 60 -10.97 12.68 -5.20
N ILE A 61 -10.81 11.83 -6.21
CA ILE A 61 -10.99 10.40 -6.04
C ILE A 61 -9.69 9.85 -5.48
N MET A 62 -9.74 9.14 -4.35
CA MET A 62 -8.65 8.26 -3.97
C MET A 62 -9.10 6.83 -3.77
N LYS A 63 -8.19 5.90 -4.02
CA LYS A 63 -8.31 4.50 -3.69
C LYS A 63 -6.98 3.98 -3.15
N ALA A 64 -7.00 3.25 -2.06
CA ALA A 64 -5.81 2.58 -1.52
C ALA A 64 -6.12 1.15 -1.10
N GLY A 65 -5.06 0.36 -0.96
CA GLY A 65 -5.10 -1.00 -0.43
C GLY A 65 -3.83 -1.78 -0.77
N CYS A 66 -3.95 -3.10 -0.76
CA CYS A 66 -2.92 -4.07 -1.11
C CYS A 66 -2.97 -4.49 -2.59
N SER A 67 -1.83 -4.57 -3.27
CA SER A 67 -1.74 -5.24 -4.58
C SER A 67 -0.31 -5.57 -5.01
N THR A 68 -0.08 -6.81 -5.46
CA THR A 68 1.13 -7.18 -6.22
C THR A 68 0.99 -6.75 -7.68
N TYR A 69 -0.09 -7.17 -8.34
CA TYR A 69 -0.26 -7.02 -9.80
C TYR A 69 -0.39 -5.57 -10.26
N ARG A 70 -1.09 -4.70 -9.50
CA ARG A 70 -1.22 -3.28 -9.88
C ARG A 70 0.12 -2.55 -9.78
N CYS A 71 1.00 -3.01 -8.91
CA CYS A 71 2.27 -2.38 -8.61
C CYS A 71 3.45 -2.91 -9.43
N MET A 72 3.23 -3.92 -10.29
CA MET A 72 4.29 -4.52 -11.12
C MET A 72 5.10 -3.49 -11.94
N LEU A 73 4.47 -2.40 -12.40
CA LEU A 73 5.12 -1.32 -13.17
C LEU A 73 5.38 -0.04 -12.36
N SER A 74 5.04 -0.07 -11.07
CA SER A 74 5.16 1.06 -10.14
C SER A 74 5.78 0.65 -8.80
N ALA A 75 6.58 -0.42 -8.78
CA ALA A 75 7.22 -0.91 -7.56
C ALA A 75 8.06 0.19 -6.91
N ASN A 76 7.72 0.56 -5.67
CA ASN A 76 8.38 1.62 -4.89
C ASN A 76 8.54 2.95 -5.65
N THR A 77 7.56 3.30 -6.49
CA THR A 77 7.55 4.58 -7.22
C THR A 77 6.12 5.06 -7.45
N CYS A 78 6.00 6.35 -7.78
CA CYS A 78 4.80 6.93 -8.35
C CYS A 78 4.87 6.97 -9.88
N ARG A 79 3.73 6.78 -10.53
CA ARG A 79 3.50 6.98 -11.96
C ARG A 79 2.29 7.89 -12.12
N SER A 80 2.39 8.87 -12.99
CA SER A 80 1.29 9.79 -13.28
C SER A 80 0.96 9.76 -14.76
N THR A 81 -0.33 9.88 -15.07
CA THR A 81 -0.84 9.93 -16.43
C THR A 81 -2.08 10.82 -16.48
N THR A 82 -2.56 11.11 -17.68
CA THR A 82 -3.84 11.79 -17.88
C THR A 82 -4.79 10.83 -18.57
N PHE A 83 -5.98 10.62 -18.00
CA PHE A 83 -7.04 9.81 -18.59
C PHE A 83 -8.29 10.66 -18.76
N GLN A 84 -8.80 10.79 -19.98
CA GLN A 84 -9.96 11.63 -20.29
C GLN A 84 -9.83 13.09 -19.76
N GLY A 85 -8.61 13.65 -19.82
CA GLY A 85 -8.30 14.98 -19.31
C GLY A 85 -8.14 15.07 -17.78
N VAL A 86 -8.30 13.96 -17.06
CA VAL A 86 -8.15 13.90 -15.60
C VAL A 86 -6.72 13.43 -15.25
N PRO A 87 -5.92 14.22 -14.50
CA PRO A 87 -4.66 13.75 -13.97
C PRO A 87 -4.87 12.64 -12.94
N ILE A 88 -4.20 11.52 -13.15
CA ILE A 88 -4.18 10.36 -12.26
C ILE A 88 -2.75 10.16 -11.77
N SER A 89 -2.58 10.00 -10.47
CA SER A 89 -1.34 9.56 -9.83
C SER A 89 -1.55 8.20 -9.19
N PHE A 90 -0.61 7.29 -9.41
CA PHE A 90 -0.62 5.95 -8.86
C PHE A 90 0.75 5.64 -8.26
N CYS A 91 0.79 5.44 -6.95
CA CYS A 91 2.00 5.16 -6.20
C CYS A 91 1.91 3.79 -5.56
N CYS A 92 3.02 3.06 -5.52
CA CYS A 92 3.15 1.86 -4.71
C CYS A 92 4.40 1.92 -3.84
N CYS A 93 4.34 1.26 -2.69
CA CYS A 93 5.43 1.11 -1.75
C CYS A 93 5.29 -0.22 -0.99
N ASN A 94 6.40 -0.84 -0.59
CA ASN A 94 6.39 -2.02 0.26
C ASN A 94 7.54 -2.04 1.30
N GLU A 95 8.11 -0.88 1.59
CA GLU A 95 9.30 -0.78 2.45
C GLU A 95 8.97 -0.89 3.95
N HIS A 96 7.75 -0.51 4.35
CA HIS A 96 7.24 -0.58 5.72
C HIS A 96 5.71 -0.50 5.76
N ASP A 97 5.10 -0.87 6.88
CA ASP A 97 3.65 -0.75 7.08
C ASP A 97 3.15 0.68 6.88
N LEU A 98 1.94 0.79 6.33
CA LEU A 98 1.20 2.03 6.14
C LEU A 98 1.92 3.07 5.26
N CYS A 99 2.87 2.63 4.43
CA CYS A 99 3.66 3.50 3.57
C CYS A 99 2.83 4.23 2.48
N ASN A 100 1.61 3.76 2.18
CA ASN A 100 0.72 4.38 1.20
C ASN A 100 -0.11 5.54 1.74
N TYR A 101 0.31 6.11 2.88
CA TYR A 101 -0.24 7.36 3.39
C TYR A 101 0.12 8.52 2.46
N ASN A 102 -0.89 9.09 1.81
CA ASN A 102 -0.71 10.33 1.07
C ASN A 102 -0.94 11.50 2.04
N LYS A 103 0.12 12.21 2.42
CA LYS A 103 0.00 13.57 2.95
C LYS A 103 -0.39 14.47 1.78
N GLU A 104 -1.68 14.75 1.65
CA GLU A 104 -2.07 16.02 1.02
C GLU A 104 -1.64 17.20 1.89
#